data_AF-A0A485NA38-F1
#
_entry.id   AF-A0A485NA38-F1
#
_cell.length_a   1.000
_cell.length_b   1.000
_cell.length_c   1.000
_cell.angle_alpha   90.00
_cell.angle_beta   90.00
_cell.angle_gamma   90.00
#
_symmetry.space_group_name_H-M   'P 1'
#
loop_
_entity.id
_entity.type
_entity.pdbx_description
1 polymer ?
#
loop_
_entity_poly.entity_id
_entity_poly.type
_entity_poly.pdbx_seq_one_letter_code
_entity_poly.pdbx_strand_id
1 'polypeptide(L)'
;VSNTTSLLEPAILSEDSKVDDVIQDLYAMGENGTQIHYNQVCAKHQGLCLPSNPLLYAWQMNRDLDLRNVTFPIYNHTGQPAYLAGTIGGTFLGERMGMNQLLLEAKAVRLLYYLKTEDGEDNERSKKWLTPFLNQSSNIEKSLASKRIQ
;
A
#
# COMPACT_ATOMS: atom_id res chain seq x y z
N VAL A 1 -14.95 -1.59 -1.66
CA VAL A 1 -15.18 -0.25 -2.24
C VAL A 1 -15.64 0.66 -1.12
N SER A 2 -15.01 1.82 -0.92
CA SER A 2 -15.36 2.72 0.19
C SER A 2 -16.81 3.22 0.12
N ASN A 3 -17.45 3.31 1.30
CA ASN A 3 -18.75 3.97 1.46
C ASN A 3 -18.61 5.50 1.66
N THR A 4 -17.38 6.01 1.76
CA THR A 4 -17.11 7.46 1.83
C THR A 4 -17.15 8.11 0.45
N THR A 5 -17.33 9.43 0.42
CA THR A 5 -17.28 10.20 -0.83
C THR A 5 -15.90 10.06 -1.50
N SER A 6 -14.82 10.03 -0.72
CA SER A 6 -13.47 9.77 -1.24
C SER A 6 -12.58 9.08 -0.20
N LEU A 7 -11.56 8.35 -0.66
CA LEU A 7 -10.45 7.86 0.15
C LEU A 7 -9.33 8.90 0.32
N LEU A 8 -9.38 10.02 -0.42
CA LEU A 8 -8.39 11.10 -0.38
C LEU A 8 -8.58 12.01 0.84
N GLU A 9 -8.82 11.41 2.00
CA GLU A 9 -9.02 12.08 3.26
C GLU A 9 -7.93 11.61 4.25
N PRO A 10 -7.29 12.52 5.02
CA PRO A 10 -6.22 12.14 5.94
C PRO A 10 -6.66 11.08 6.98
N ALA A 11 -7.92 11.12 7.40
CA ALA A 11 -8.47 10.14 8.33
C ALA A 11 -8.48 8.73 7.73
N ILE A 12 -8.82 8.62 6.45
CA ILE A 12 -8.91 7.35 5.74
C ILE A 12 -7.52 6.81 5.42
N LEU A 13 -6.61 7.65 4.91
CA LEU A 13 -5.21 7.24 4.73
C LEU A 13 -4.56 6.85 6.07
N SER A 14 -4.99 7.43 7.20
CA SER A 14 -4.55 6.98 8.51
C SER A 14 -5.05 5.59 8.90
N GLU A 15 -6.22 5.18 8.43
CA GLU A 15 -6.72 3.82 8.62
C GLU A 15 -5.98 2.84 7.71
N ASP A 16 -5.79 3.21 6.44
CA ASP A 16 -5.01 2.43 5.47
C ASP A 16 -3.56 2.24 5.94
N SER A 17 -2.95 3.28 6.51
CA SER A 17 -1.60 3.19 7.09
C SER A 17 -1.53 2.20 8.24
N LYS A 18 -2.55 2.11 9.09
CA LYS A 18 -2.56 1.12 10.20
C LYS A 18 -2.66 -0.30 9.67
N VAL A 19 -3.40 -0.50 8.57
CA VAL A 19 -3.48 -1.80 7.90
C VAL A 19 -2.11 -2.17 7.32
N ASP A 20 -1.46 -1.22 6.66
CA ASP A 20 -0.11 -1.38 6.11
C ASP A 20 0.91 -1.70 7.22
N ASP A 21 0.91 -0.96 8.33
CA ASP A 21 1.78 -1.21 9.49
C ASP A 21 1.59 -2.63 10.04
N VAL A 22 0.34 -3.06 10.25
CA VAL A 22 0.04 -4.41 10.74
C VAL A 22 0.56 -5.49 9.81
N ILE A 23 0.48 -5.29 8.49
CA ILE A 23 1.00 -6.25 7.51
C ILE A 23 2.53 -6.25 7.51
N GLN A 24 3.17 -5.09 7.54
CA GLN A 24 4.63 -4.98 7.53
C GLN A 24 5.28 -5.53 8.80
N ASP A 25 4.57 -5.50 9.93
CA ASP A 25 5.00 -6.08 11.22
C ASP A 25 4.82 -7.61 11.29
N LEU A 26 4.20 -8.23 10.29
CA LEU A 26 4.06 -9.69 10.25
C LEU A 26 5.43 -10.37 10.10
N TYR A 27 5.57 -11.47 10.83
CA TYR A 27 6.70 -12.37 10.69
C TYR A 27 6.25 -13.83 10.61
N ALA A 28 7.06 -14.66 9.95
CA ALA A 28 6.94 -16.10 10.00
C ALA A 28 8.08 -16.72 10.83
N MET A 29 7.86 -17.91 11.37
CA MET A 29 8.92 -18.67 12.02
C MET A 29 9.68 -19.49 10.97
N GLY A 30 10.99 -19.30 10.90
CA GLY A 30 11.90 -20.15 10.15
C GLY A 30 12.14 -21.49 10.86
N GLU A 31 12.75 -22.44 10.15
CA GLU A 31 13.02 -23.79 10.68
C GLU A 31 13.95 -23.78 11.90
N ASN A 32 14.85 -22.80 11.95
CA ASN A 32 15.81 -22.64 13.04
C ASN A 32 15.25 -21.78 14.20
N GLY A 33 13.94 -21.53 14.22
CA GLY A 33 13.30 -20.66 15.21
C GLY A 33 13.56 -19.16 15.01
N THR A 34 14.19 -18.77 13.90
CA THR A 34 14.43 -17.36 13.56
C THR A 34 13.17 -16.70 12.99
N GLN A 35 12.97 -15.41 13.24
CA GLN A 35 11.86 -14.66 12.65
C GLN A 35 12.20 -14.20 11.24
N ILE A 36 11.30 -14.48 10.30
CA ILE A 36 11.34 -14.00 8.92
C ILE A 36 10.40 -12.80 8.84
N HIS A 37 10.96 -11.60 8.84
CA HIS A 37 10.22 -10.33 8.78
C HIS A 37 9.96 -9.90 7.34
N TYR A 38 8.92 -9.09 7.11
CA TYR A 38 8.60 -8.58 5.76
C TYR A 38 9.80 -7.89 5.09
N ASN A 39 10.54 -7.07 5.83
CA ASN A 39 11.71 -6.34 5.32
C ASN A 39 12.87 -7.23 4.82
N GLN A 40 12.84 -8.53 5.15
CA GLN A 40 13.81 -9.52 4.68
C GLN A 40 13.39 -10.14 3.35
N VAL A 41 12.07 -10.32 3.15
CA VAL A 41 11.47 -11.03 2.02
C VAL A 41 10.86 -10.12 0.97
N CYS A 42 10.71 -8.82 1.25
CA CYS A 42 10.18 -7.85 0.29
C CYS A 42 11.13 -7.65 -0.90
N ALA A 43 10.57 -7.41 -2.09
CA ALA A 43 11.35 -6.94 -3.22
C ALA A 43 11.89 -5.52 -2.92
N LYS A 44 13.18 -5.29 -3.22
CA LYS A 44 13.86 -4.05 -2.85
C LYS A 44 14.30 -3.24 -4.05
N HIS A 45 14.14 -1.92 -3.94
CA HIS A 45 14.77 -0.94 -4.82
C HIS A 45 15.63 -0.01 -3.96
N GLN A 46 16.91 0.16 -4.33
CA GLN A 46 17.87 0.97 -3.56
C GLN A 46 17.94 0.59 -2.05
N GLY A 47 17.81 -0.70 -1.75
CA GLY A 47 17.90 -1.23 -0.38
C GLY A 47 16.62 -1.13 0.46
N LEU A 48 15.57 -0.47 -0.04
CA LEU A 48 14.27 -0.32 0.62
C LEU A 48 13.23 -1.21 -0.05
N CYS A 49 12.25 -1.70 0.72
CA CYS A 49 11.09 -2.39 0.15
C CYS A 49 10.33 -1.46 -0.80
N LEU A 50 9.83 -2.00 -1.90
CA LEU A 50 8.88 -1.25 -2.73
C LEU A 50 7.64 -0.89 -1.90
N PRO A 51 7.14 0.36 -1.98
CA PRO A 51 5.98 0.78 -1.21
C PRO A 51 4.73 0.00 -1.63
N SER A 52 3.89 -0.37 -0.65
CA SER A 52 2.66 -1.12 -0.90
C SER A 52 1.63 -0.31 -1.71
N ASN A 53 1.62 1.00 -1.52
CA ASN A 53 0.89 1.96 -2.33
C ASN A 53 1.69 3.28 -2.40
N PRO A 54 2.03 3.79 -3.61
CA PRO A 54 2.86 4.99 -3.72
C PRO A 54 2.25 6.27 -3.12
N LEU A 55 0.92 6.43 -3.18
CA LEU A 55 0.25 7.60 -2.59
C LEU A 55 0.24 7.50 -1.06
N LEU A 56 -0.05 6.31 -0.51
CA LEU A 56 0.01 6.09 0.93
C LEU A 56 1.42 6.34 1.47
N TYR A 57 2.45 5.84 0.78
CA TYR A 57 3.85 6.08 1.13
C TYR A 57 4.20 7.57 1.13
N ALA A 58 3.81 8.30 0.08
CA ALA A 58 4.03 9.74 0.00
C ALA A 58 3.40 10.50 1.18
N TRP A 59 2.19 10.08 1.59
CA TRP A 59 1.48 10.67 2.72
C TRP A 59 2.06 10.24 4.08
N GLN A 60 2.56 9.01 4.23
CA GLN A 60 3.27 8.57 5.43
C GLN A 60 4.56 9.37 5.64
N MET A 61 5.30 9.69 4.57
CA MET A 61 6.52 10.50 4.62
C MET A 61 6.25 11.98 4.86
N ASN A 62 5.08 12.48 4.43
CA ASN A 62 4.65 13.85 4.65
C ASN A 62 3.15 13.90 4.98
N ARG A 63 2.83 13.98 6.28
CA ARG A 63 1.44 14.00 6.77
C ARG A 63 0.69 15.29 6.40
N ASP A 64 1.40 16.33 5.99
CA ASP A 64 0.86 17.61 5.51
C ASP A 64 0.69 17.64 3.98
N LEU A 65 0.86 16.51 3.30
CA LEU A 65 0.64 16.39 1.86
C LEU A 65 -0.77 16.87 1.47
N ASP A 66 -0.86 17.83 0.55
CA ASP A 66 -2.15 18.30 0.01
C ASP A 66 -2.74 17.26 -0.95
N LEU A 67 -3.62 16.41 -0.40
CA LEU A 67 -4.32 15.37 -1.14
C LEU A 67 -5.22 15.91 -2.26
N ARG A 68 -5.56 17.20 -2.26
CA ARG A 68 -6.36 17.84 -3.31
C ARG A 68 -5.55 18.15 -4.57
N ASN A 69 -4.22 18.10 -4.49
CA ASN A 69 -3.30 18.39 -5.60
C ASN A 69 -2.59 17.13 -6.11
N VAL A 70 -3.16 15.95 -5.86
CA VAL A 70 -2.66 14.69 -6.38
C VAL A 70 -3.11 14.53 -7.83
N THR A 71 -2.20 14.06 -8.69
CA THR A 71 -2.48 13.85 -10.12
C THR A 71 -2.56 12.36 -10.46
N PHE A 72 -3.32 12.03 -11.50
CA PHE A 72 -3.52 10.66 -11.99
C PHE A 72 -3.33 10.62 -13.53
N PRO A 73 -2.75 9.54 -14.12
CA PRO A 73 -2.31 8.30 -13.48
C PRO A 73 -0.92 8.39 -12.83
N ILE A 74 -0.16 9.47 -13.06
CA ILE A 74 1.17 9.67 -12.47
C ILE A 74 1.09 10.80 -11.45
N TYR A 75 1.52 10.53 -10.23
CA TYR A 75 1.74 11.52 -9.18
C TYR A 75 3.24 11.75 -9.00
N ASN A 76 3.68 13.00 -8.93
CA ASN A 76 5.09 13.31 -8.72
C ASN A 76 5.36 13.55 -7.23
N HIS A 77 6.04 12.60 -6.58
CA HIS A 77 6.44 12.71 -5.19
C HIS A 77 7.93 13.09 -5.11
N THR A 78 8.24 14.30 -4.65
CA THR A 78 9.62 14.78 -4.46
C THR A 78 10.51 14.67 -5.70
N GLY A 79 9.93 14.81 -6.90
CA GLY A 79 10.64 14.69 -8.18
C GLY A 79 10.66 13.28 -8.77
N GLN A 80 10.14 12.28 -8.05
CA GLN A 80 10.03 10.90 -8.52
C GLN A 80 8.60 10.59 -9.00
N PRO A 81 8.42 10.12 -10.24
CA PRO A 81 7.11 9.74 -10.75
C PRO A 81 6.62 8.44 -10.09
N ALA A 82 5.45 8.50 -9.48
CA ALA A 82 4.73 7.38 -8.91
C ALA A 82 3.50 7.06 -9.77
N TYR A 83 3.39 5.81 -10.23
CA TYR A 83 2.24 5.36 -11.01
C TYR A 83 1.11 4.91 -10.07
N LEU A 84 -0.01 5.64 -10.10
CA LEU A 84 -1.19 5.38 -9.28
C LEU A 84 -2.20 4.47 -9.98
N ALA A 85 -2.12 4.36 -11.31
CA ALA A 85 -2.97 3.43 -12.04
C ALA A 85 -2.62 1.98 -11.66
N GLY A 86 -3.62 1.29 -11.09
CA GLY A 86 -3.48 -0.07 -10.57
C GLY A 86 -3.31 -0.15 -9.04
N THR A 87 -3.06 0.98 -8.36
CA THR A 87 -3.00 1.07 -6.89
C THR A 87 -4.14 1.91 -6.30
N ILE A 88 -4.76 2.78 -7.12
CA ILE A 88 -5.97 3.54 -6.78
C ILE A 88 -7.06 3.23 -7.81
N GLY A 89 -8.31 3.12 -7.35
CA GLY A 89 -9.46 2.74 -8.19
C GLY A 89 -10.72 3.53 -7.88
N GLY A 90 -11.69 3.46 -8.81
CA GLY A 90 -12.93 4.24 -8.74
C GLY A 90 -12.66 5.74 -8.69
N THR A 91 -11.83 6.21 -9.61
CA THR A 91 -11.33 7.59 -9.63
C THR A 91 -12.32 8.54 -10.30
N PHE A 92 -12.51 9.72 -9.72
CA PHE A 92 -13.14 10.87 -10.39
C PHE A 92 -12.06 11.90 -10.70
N LEU A 93 -11.98 12.31 -11.97
CA LEU A 93 -10.88 13.14 -12.48
C LEU A 93 -11.38 14.53 -12.86
N GLY A 94 -10.59 15.52 -12.49
CA GLY A 94 -10.84 16.93 -12.78
C GLY A 94 -10.06 17.41 -14.00
N GLU A 95 -9.60 18.66 -13.89
CA GLU A 95 -8.88 19.37 -14.94
C GLU A 95 -7.63 18.59 -15.40
N ARG A 96 -7.34 18.71 -16.70
CA ARG A 96 -6.14 18.14 -17.32
C ARG A 96 -4.91 18.95 -16.96
N MET A 97 -3.88 18.28 -16.45
CA MET A 97 -2.59 18.84 -16.09
C MET A 97 -1.50 18.15 -16.93
N GLY A 98 -1.33 18.63 -18.16
CA GLY A 98 -0.42 18.02 -19.14
C GLY A 98 -0.89 16.63 -19.58
N MET A 99 -0.10 15.60 -19.28
CA MET A 99 -0.45 14.19 -19.53
C MET A 99 -1.22 13.53 -18.38
N ASN A 100 -1.40 14.24 -17.27
CA ASN A 100 -2.17 13.78 -16.12
C ASN A 100 -3.48 14.58 -15.99
N GLN A 101 -4.30 14.20 -15.01
CA GLN A 101 -5.47 14.92 -14.55
C GLN A 101 -5.45 15.05 -13.03
N LEU A 102 -6.12 16.08 -12.51
CA LEU A 102 -6.32 16.22 -11.08
C LEU A 102 -7.18 15.06 -10.56
N LEU A 103 -6.72 14.37 -9.52
CA LEU A 103 -7.46 13.30 -8.88
C LEU A 103 -8.39 13.91 -7.83
N LEU A 104 -9.67 14.05 -8.17
CA LEU A 104 -10.67 14.66 -7.29
C LEU A 104 -11.19 13.68 -6.25
N GLU A 105 -11.45 12.44 -6.67
CA GLU A 105 -11.94 11.39 -5.78
C GLU A 105 -11.33 10.03 -6.12
N ALA A 106 -11.27 9.16 -5.11
CA ALA A 106 -10.95 7.75 -5.27
C ALA A 106 -11.83 6.90 -4.34
N LYS A 107 -12.28 5.74 -4.81
CA LYS A 107 -13.17 4.83 -4.04
C LYS A 107 -12.49 3.54 -3.60
N ALA A 108 -11.31 3.24 -4.13
CA ALA A 108 -10.53 2.07 -3.75
C ALA A 108 -9.04 2.40 -3.65
N VAL A 109 -8.40 1.83 -2.63
CA VAL A 109 -6.95 1.76 -2.47
C VAL A 109 -6.57 0.29 -2.55
N ARG A 110 -5.43 0.00 -3.18
CA ARG A 110 -4.82 -1.32 -3.19
C ARG A 110 -3.46 -1.23 -2.54
N LEU A 111 -3.26 -2.06 -1.52
CA LEU A 111 -1.96 -2.34 -0.91
C LEU A 111 -1.38 -3.58 -1.58
N LEU A 112 -0.20 -3.45 -2.19
CA LEU A 112 0.45 -4.51 -2.96
C LEU A 112 1.86 -4.78 -2.43
N TYR A 113 2.06 -5.96 -1.87
CA TYR A 113 3.33 -6.36 -1.25
C TYR A 113 4.13 -7.22 -2.21
N TYR A 114 5.22 -6.67 -2.74
CA TYR A 114 6.13 -7.41 -3.61
C TYR A 114 7.09 -8.25 -2.78
N LEU A 115 7.25 -9.52 -3.14
CA LEU A 115 8.16 -10.46 -2.48
C LEU A 115 9.27 -10.90 -3.42
N LYS A 116 10.43 -11.24 -2.86
CA LYS A 116 11.55 -11.80 -3.61
C LYS A 116 11.27 -13.24 -3.98
N THR A 117 11.51 -13.58 -5.23
CA THR A 117 11.35 -14.93 -5.78
C THR A 117 12.51 -15.32 -6.69
N GLU A 118 13.61 -14.55 -6.67
CA GLU A 118 14.69 -14.66 -7.65
C GLU A 118 15.54 -15.91 -7.45
N ASP A 119 15.80 -16.29 -6.20
CA ASP A 119 16.50 -17.53 -5.85
C ASP A 119 15.63 -18.47 -4.98
N GLY A 120 16.09 -19.72 -4.84
CA GLY A 120 15.36 -20.77 -4.14
C GLY A 120 15.16 -20.49 -2.64
N GLU A 121 16.14 -19.87 -1.97
CA GLU A 121 16.05 -19.57 -0.54
C GLU A 121 15.05 -18.44 -0.30
N ASP A 122 15.19 -17.34 -1.03
CA ASP A 122 14.30 -16.18 -0.95
C ASP A 122 12.85 -16.59 -1.27
N ASN A 123 12.64 -17.45 -2.28
CA ASN A 123 11.32 -17.96 -2.60
C ASN A 123 10.69 -18.77 -1.46
N GLU A 124 11.43 -19.68 -0.83
CA GLU A 124 10.91 -20.45 0.30
C GLU A 124 10.64 -19.58 1.53
N ARG A 125 11.50 -18.60 1.81
CA ARG A 125 11.27 -17.64 2.90
C ARG A 125 10.05 -16.75 2.63
N SER A 126 9.89 -16.28 1.39
CA SER A 126 8.72 -15.51 0.95
C SER A 126 7.44 -16.33 1.09
N LYS A 127 7.43 -17.60 0.69
CA LYS A 127 6.28 -18.51 0.88
C LYS A 127 5.92 -18.70 2.35
N LYS A 128 6.93 -18.86 3.22
CA LYS A 128 6.70 -18.96 4.67
C LYS A 128 6.08 -17.69 5.23
N TRP A 129 6.53 -16.52 4.80
CA TRP A 129 5.94 -15.23 5.20
C TRP A 129 4.51 -15.03 4.66
N LEU A 130 4.18 -15.58 3.49
CA LEU A 130 2.81 -15.51 2.95
C LEU A 130 1.78 -16.20 3.84
N THR A 131 2.14 -17.22 4.61
CA THR A 131 1.20 -17.92 5.52
C THR A 131 0.59 -16.98 6.58
N PRO A 132 1.36 -16.29 7.44
CA PRO A 132 0.79 -15.34 8.39
C PRO A 132 0.06 -14.18 7.70
N PHE A 133 0.53 -13.72 6.52
CA PHE A 133 -0.18 -12.71 5.73
C PHE A 133 -1.60 -13.14 5.35
N LEU A 134 -1.76 -14.34 4.79
CA LEU A 134 -3.06 -14.90 4.41
C LEU A 134 -3.96 -15.17 5.63
N ASN A 135 -3.38 -15.55 6.77
CA ASN A 135 -4.16 -15.72 8.00
C ASN A 135 -4.66 -14.37 8.54
N GLN A 136 -3.80 -13.34 8.48
CA GLN A 136 -4.11 -12.02 8.97
C GLN A 136 -5.11 -11.26 8.08
N SER A 137 -5.16 -11.53 6.77
CA SER A 137 -6.11 -10.86 5.86
C SER A 137 -7.56 -11.01 6.33
N SER A 138 -7.94 -12.20 6.82
CA SER A 138 -9.27 -12.45 7.37
C SER A 138 -9.60 -11.61 8.62
N ASN A 139 -8.60 -11.27 9.42
CA ASN A 139 -8.76 -10.41 10.60
C ASN A 139 -8.87 -8.93 10.20
N ILE A 140 -8.09 -8.52 9.19
CA ILE A 140 -8.13 -7.17 8.62
C ILE A 140 -9.51 -6.92 8.00
N GLU A 141 -10.03 -7.86 7.20
CA GLU A 141 -11.38 -7.75 6.63
C GLU A 141 -12.45 -7.53 7.70
N LYS A 142 -12.42 -8.30 8.79
CA LYS A 142 -13.36 -8.12 9.92
C LYS A 142 -13.19 -6.77 10.60
N SER A 143 -11.97 -6.29 10.75
CA SER A 143 -11.67 -4.99 11.37
C SER A 143 -12.16 -3.83 10.49
N LEU A 144 -11.94 -3.90 9.18
CA LEU A 144 -12.37 -2.88 8.22
C LEU A 144 -13.88 -2.87 8.01
N ALA A 145 -14.53 -4.04 7.92
CA ALA A 145 -15.98 -4.14 7.85
C ALA A 145 -16.68 -3.51 9.07
N SER A 146 -16.00 -3.43 10.22
CA SER A 146 -16.49 -2.72 11.41
C SER A 146 -16.29 -1.19 11.36
N LYS A 147 -15.50 -0.68 10.42
CA LYS A 147 -15.08 0.72 10.29
C LYS A 147 -15.12 1.19 8.83
N ARG A 148 -16.28 1.72 8.39
CA ARG A 148 -16.49 2.58 7.19
C ARG A 148 -16.03 2.08 5.80
N ILE A 149 -15.27 0.99 5.69
CA ILE A 149 -14.69 0.46 4.45
C ILE A 149 -15.20 -0.99 4.28
N GLN A 150 -15.96 -1.25 3.20
CA GLN A 150 -16.46 -2.58 2.82
C GLN A 150 -15.68 -3.17 1.65
#